data_AF-A0A9W6PPQ2-F1
#
_entry.id   AF-A0A9W6PPQ2-F1
#
_cell.length_a   1.000
_cell.length_b   1.000
_cell.length_c   1.000
_cell.angle_alpha   90.00
_cell.angle_beta   90.00
_cell.angle_gamma   90.00
#
_symmetry.space_group_name_H-M   'P 1'
#
loop_
_entity.id
_entity.type
_entity.pdbx_description
1 polymer ?
#
loop_
_entity_poly.entity_id
_entity_poly.type
_entity_poly.pdbx_seq_one_letter_code
_entity_poly.pdbx_strand_id
1 'polypeptide(L)'
;MASSPRLVPESGGDVLVVAGRKLRPTEVFDTYWRFAERRQAVYEARVAGAPQPWTEDAVLSQYRFTNCFRAADRVSQYLIREVSYRGEQRWDEVFFRSMLFKLFNKISTWELLESSLGEVPSWSGYDFQVYDRVLSKEFSTGGRLYSAAYITPPPALGEERKHANHLRLLEMMMETGAPKEVAEASTLREAYEVLLGYPAIGPFLAYQYVIDLNYAESMGFDEMDFVVPGPGARDGIRKCFGPAAHGIEEEVIRYMADSQEHHFERLELQPVRLGGSRRLQLIDCQNLFCEVDKYARVVHPDVAGISGRSRIKQSYRVDPAPLKTWFPPKWGLNGEEGARSSAAELVYA
;
A
#
# COMPACT_ATOMS: atom_id res chain seq x y z
N MET A 1 24.03 -15.38 -3.95
CA MET A 1 24.22 -15.56 -2.49
C MET A 1 24.71 -14.25 -1.91
N ALA A 2 23.80 -13.34 -1.55
CA ALA A 2 24.17 -12.12 -0.83
C ALA A 2 24.37 -12.49 0.64
N SER A 3 25.55 -12.22 1.18
CA SER A 3 25.86 -12.47 2.59
C SER A 3 24.90 -11.67 3.49
N SER A 4 24.25 -12.34 4.43
CA SER A 4 23.44 -11.67 5.45
C SER A 4 24.25 -10.58 6.15
N PRO A 5 23.70 -9.35 6.29
CA PRO A 5 24.41 -8.24 6.91
C PRO A 5 24.78 -8.58 8.36
N ARG A 6 26.03 -8.28 8.75
CA ARG A 6 26.57 -8.53 10.09
C ARG A 6 26.47 -7.28 10.95
N LEU A 7 25.95 -7.43 12.16
CA LEU A 7 26.09 -6.45 13.26
C LEU A 7 27.55 -6.46 13.72
N VAL A 8 28.20 -5.30 13.75
CA VAL A 8 29.56 -5.15 14.32
C VAL A 8 29.46 -4.23 15.53
N PRO A 9 29.58 -4.75 16.76
CA PRO A 9 29.61 -3.92 17.95
C PRO A 9 30.99 -3.24 18.04
N GLU A 10 31.03 -1.92 17.82
CA GLU A 10 32.15 -1.07 18.21
C GLU A 10 31.67 -0.09 19.27
N SER A 11 32.52 0.20 20.26
CA SER A 11 32.23 1.10 21.38
C SER A 11 31.80 2.51 20.90
N GLY A 12 30.49 2.80 20.95
CA GLY A 12 29.92 4.10 20.57
C GLY A 12 28.69 4.04 19.65
N GLY A 13 27.76 3.13 19.91
CA GLY A 13 26.54 2.89 19.14
C GLY A 13 26.73 1.81 18.07
N ASP A 14 25.81 0.84 18.01
CA ASP A 14 25.89 -0.30 17.08
C ASP A 14 25.94 0.18 15.63
N VAL A 15 27.02 -0.15 14.92
CA VAL A 15 27.17 0.15 13.49
C VAL A 15 26.57 -0.99 12.69
N LEU A 16 25.62 -0.65 11.81
CA LEU A 16 25.05 -1.60 10.85
C LEU A 16 25.79 -1.53 9.54
N VAL A 17 26.00 -2.66 8.87
CA VAL A 17 26.53 -2.68 7.50
C VAL A 17 25.43 -3.14 6.55
N VAL A 18 24.94 -2.22 5.70
CA VAL A 18 23.91 -2.49 4.70
C VAL A 18 24.45 -2.06 3.34
N ALA A 19 24.37 -2.93 2.33
CA ALA A 19 24.94 -2.69 1.00
C ALA A 19 26.42 -2.24 1.04
N GLY A 20 27.22 -2.82 1.95
CA GLY A 20 28.63 -2.45 2.15
C GLY A 20 28.86 -1.09 2.81
N ARG A 21 27.80 -0.38 3.23
CA ARG A 21 27.88 0.94 3.87
C ARG A 21 27.63 0.85 5.36
N LYS A 22 28.48 1.51 6.15
CA LYS A 22 28.30 1.69 7.59
C LYS A 22 27.19 2.71 7.86
N LEU A 23 26.12 2.27 8.51
CA LEU A 23 25.01 3.10 8.97
C LEU A 23 25.06 3.18 10.50
N ARG A 24 24.80 4.38 11.03
CA ARG A 24 24.65 4.62 12.46
C ARG A 24 23.17 4.87 12.74
N PRO A 25 22.45 3.90 13.33
CA PRO A 25 21.06 4.08 13.69
C PRO A 25 20.88 5.25 14.67
N THR A 26 19.76 5.96 14.55
CA THR A 26 19.27 6.91 15.54
C THR A 26 18.23 6.24 16.44
N GLU A 27 17.73 6.95 17.44
CA GLU A 27 16.58 6.50 18.26
C GLU A 27 15.29 6.20 17.45
N VAL A 28 15.17 6.79 16.25
CA VAL A 28 14.03 6.54 15.36
C VAL A 28 14.06 5.10 14.81
N PHE A 29 15.23 4.47 14.73
CA PHE A 29 15.36 3.08 14.32
C PHE A 29 14.65 2.12 15.27
N ASP A 30 14.86 2.24 16.59
CA ASP A 30 14.14 1.41 17.56
C ASP A 30 12.66 1.80 17.64
N THR A 31 12.37 3.08 17.42
CA THR A 31 10.99 3.59 17.34
C THR A 31 10.22 2.97 16.18
N TYR A 32 10.87 2.63 15.07
CA TYR A 32 10.24 1.93 13.96
C TYR A 32 9.60 0.61 14.42
N TRP A 33 10.34 -0.20 15.18
CA TRP A 33 9.88 -1.50 15.64
C TRP A 33 8.80 -1.38 16.71
N ARG A 34 8.97 -0.46 17.66
CA ARG A 34 7.97 -0.17 18.71
C ARG A 34 6.67 0.37 18.10
N PHE A 35 6.76 1.22 17.08
CA PHE A 35 5.59 1.70 16.34
C PHE A 35 4.88 0.54 15.64
N ALA A 36 5.62 -0.33 14.96
CA ALA A 36 5.04 -1.46 14.24
C ALA A 36 4.27 -2.42 15.18
N GLU A 37 4.85 -2.77 16.33
CA GLU A 37 4.18 -3.60 17.34
C GLU A 37 2.90 -2.92 17.86
N ARG A 38 3.00 -1.68 18.36
CA ARG A 38 1.83 -0.96 18.91
C ARG A 38 0.74 -0.76 17.88
N ARG A 39 1.12 -0.43 16.65
CA ARG A 39 0.15 -0.21 15.57
C ARG A 39 -0.54 -1.52 15.16
N GLN A 40 0.18 -2.63 15.17
CA GLN A 40 -0.39 -3.95 14.92
C GLN A 40 -1.36 -4.35 16.04
N ALA A 41 -1.01 -4.12 17.31
CA ALA A 41 -1.90 -4.38 18.45
C ALA A 41 -3.23 -3.60 18.34
N VAL A 42 -3.18 -2.32 17.90
CA VAL A 42 -4.39 -1.53 17.62
C VAL A 42 -5.24 -2.16 16.52
N TYR A 43 -4.60 -2.67 15.45
CA TYR A 43 -5.31 -3.34 14.37
C TYR A 43 -6.00 -4.62 14.87
N GLU A 44 -5.28 -5.47 15.61
CA GLU A 44 -5.78 -6.74 16.13
C GLU A 44 -6.91 -6.55 17.14
N ALA A 45 -6.79 -5.58 18.05
CA ALA A 45 -7.86 -5.23 19.00
C ALA A 45 -9.16 -4.84 18.27
N ARG A 46 -9.04 -4.07 17.17
CA ARG A 46 -10.19 -3.66 16.36
C ARG A 46 -10.81 -4.83 15.60
N VAL A 47 -9.99 -5.72 15.04
CA VAL A 47 -10.46 -6.94 14.35
C VAL A 47 -11.17 -7.87 15.34
N ALA A 48 -10.67 -7.99 16.56
CA ALA A 48 -11.29 -8.77 17.64
C ALA A 48 -12.56 -8.11 18.23
N GLY A 49 -12.96 -6.92 17.77
CA GLY A 49 -14.12 -6.20 18.31
C GLY A 49 -13.93 -5.70 19.74
N ALA A 50 -12.69 -5.53 20.20
CA ALA A 50 -12.41 -5.03 21.55
C ALA A 50 -12.95 -3.60 21.75
N PRO A 51 -13.41 -3.25 22.96
CA PRO A 51 -13.87 -1.90 23.27
C PRO A 51 -12.71 -0.90 23.23
N GLN A 52 -13.04 0.38 23.05
CA GLN A 52 -12.07 1.47 23.15
C GLN A 52 -11.69 1.77 24.61
N PRO A 53 -10.50 2.38 24.85
CA PRO A 53 -9.47 2.74 23.86
C PRO A 53 -8.64 1.53 23.42
N TRP A 54 -8.24 1.48 22.15
CA TRP A 54 -7.42 0.38 21.60
C TRP A 54 -5.92 0.54 21.87
N THR A 55 -5.48 1.68 22.39
CA THR A 55 -4.09 1.96 22.75
C THR A 55 -4.01 3.11 23.74
N GLU A 56 -2.97 3.09 24.57
CA GLU A 56 -2.59 4.17 25.47
C GLU A 56 -1.62 5.17 24.79
N ASP A 57 -1.10 4.85 23.60
CA ASP A 57 -0.22 5.74 22.85
C ASP A 57 -1.00 6.96 22.33
N ALA A 58 -0.71 8.13 22.91
CA ALA A 58 -1.39 9.39 22.60
C ALA A 58 -1.25 9.81 21.13
N VAL A 59 -0.15 9.46 20.47
CA VAL A 59 0.07 9.82 19.06
C VAL A 59 -0.78 8.92 18.16
N LEU A 60 -0.80 7.60 18.44
CA LEU A 60 -1.63 6.65 17.69
C LEU A 60 -3.14 6.88 17.89
N SER A 61 -3.57 7.36 19.06
CA SER A 61 -4.98 7.68 19.32
C SER A 61 -5.42 8.98 18.65
N GLN A 62 -4.52 9.96 18.50
CA GLN A 62 -4.83 11.28 17.96
C GLN A 62 -4.75 11.37 16.43
N TYR A 63 -3.81 10.65 15.79
CA TYR A 63 -3.49 10.84 14.37
C TYR A 63 -3.75 9.60 13.52
N ARG A 64 -3.99 9.83 12.22
CA ARG A 64 -4.24 8.75 11.28
C ARG A 64 -2.93 8.13 10.78
N PHE A 65 -2.80 6.82 10.97
CA PHE A 65 -1.74 5.97 10.41
C PHE A 65 -2.34 4.81 9.61
N THR A 66 -1.63 4.33 8.59
CA THR A 66 -1.95 3.05 7.94
C THR A 66 -1.68 1.88 8.90
N ASN A 67 -2.13 0.68 8.56
CA ASN A 67 -1.72 -0.53 9.25
C ASN A 67 -0.29 -0.93 8.86
N CYS A 68 0.30 -1.85 9.62
CA CYS A 68 1.63 -2.40 9.33
C CYS A 68 1.62 -3.16 8.00
N PHE A 69 0.55 -3.93 7.75
CA PHE A 69 0.33 -4.62 6.49
C PHE A 69 -0.53 -3.78 5.56
N ARG A 70 0.00 -3.43 4.38
CA ARG A 70 -0.72 -2.59 3.42
C ARG A 70 -2.07 -3.18 3.03
N ALA A 71 -2.12 -4.49 2.84
CA ALA A 71 -3.34 -5.21 2.48
C ALA A 71 -4.45 -5.04 3.52
N ALA A 72 -4.12 -4.77 4.79
CA ALA A 72 -5.09 -4.57 5.87
C ALA A 72 -5.69 -3.16 5.92
N ASP A 73 -5.17 -2.21 5.14
CA ASP A 73 -5.77 -0.88 5.03
C ASP A 73 -7.17 -0.95 4.41
N ARG A 74 -8.09 -0.12 4.90
CA ARG A 74 -9.50 -0.11 4.46
C ARG A 74 -9.65 -0.03 2.93
N VAL A 75 -8.85 0.80 2.26
CA VAL A 75 -8.93 0.97 0.80
C VAL A 75 -8.39 -0.26 0.08
N SER A 76 -7.32 -0.88 0.58
CA SER A 76 -6.79 -2.14 0.07
C SER A 76 -7.78 -3.28 0.28
N GLN A 77 -8.40 -3.39 1.47
CA GLN A 77 -9.44 -4.37 1.76
C GLN A 77 -10.64 -4.25 0.82
N TYR A 78 -11.06 -3.02 0.52
CA TYR A 78 -12.12 -2.77 -0.45
C TYR A 78 -11.69 -3.15 -1.87
N LEU A 79 -10.48 -2.76 -2.31
CA LEU A 79 -9.93 -3.18 -3.60
C LEU A 79 -9.94 -4.71 -3.71
N ILE A 80 -9.37 -5.41 -2.73
CA ILE A 80 -9.21 -6.87 -2.80
C ILE A 80 -10.60 -7.52 -2.88
N ARG A 81 -11.51 -7.21 -1.95
CA ARG A 81 -12.80 -7.90 -1.86
C ARG A 81 -13.84 -7.45 -2.89
N GLU A 82 -14.05 -6.15 -3.03
CA GLU A 82 -15.20 -5.59 -3.76
C GLU A 82 -14.87 -5.24 -5.21
N VAL A 83 -13.58 -5.15 -5.54
CA VAL A 83 -13.10 -4.77 -6.87
C VAL A 83 -12.41 -5.96 -7.52
N SER A 84 -11.21 -6.35 -7.10
CA SER A 84 -10.38 -7.34 -7.79
C SER A 84 -11.02 -8.73 -7.82
N TYR A 85 -11.67 -9.19 -6.74
CA TYR A 85 -12.26 -10.54 -6.69
C TYR A 85 -13.76 -10.59 -7.00
N ARG A 86 -14.39 -9.47 -7.39
CA ARG A 86 -15.80 -9.41 -7.77
C ARG A 86 -15.96 -9.30 -9.30
N GLY A 87 -16.97 -9.96 -9.85
CA GLY A 87 -17.24 -9.99 -11.30
C GLY A 87 -16.39 -11.00 -12.07
N GLU A 88 -16.24 -10.81 -13.37
CA GLU A 88 -15.50 -11.73 -14.25
C GLU A 88 -14.01 -11.80 -13.89
N GLN A 89 -13.45 -13.00 -13.75
CA GLN A 89 -12.07 -13.20 -13.27
C GLN A 89 -11.02 -13.28 -14.39
N ARG A 90 -11.38 -12.94 -15.63
CA ARG A 90 -10.39 -12.77 -16.70
C ARG A 90 -9.43 -11.63 -16.35
N TRP A 91 -8.17 -11.81 -16.71
CA TRP A 91 -7.12 -10.90 -16.28
C TRP A 91 -7.30 -9.46 -16.77
N ASP A 92 -7.74 -9.25 -18.01
CA ASP A 92 -8.06 -7.93 -18.56
C ASP A 92 -9.16 -7.22 -17.79
N GLU A 93 -10.21 -7.95 -17.42
CA GLU A 93 -11.30 -7.44 -16.56
C GLU A 93 -10.79 -7.08 -15.15
N VAL A 94 -9.96 -7.93 -14.54
CA VAL A 94 -9.37 -7.70 -13.20
C VAL A 94 -8.44 -6.49 -13.21
N PHE A 95 -7.59 -6.40 -14.23
CA PHE A 95 -6.69 -5.28 -14.44
C PHE A 95 -7.47 -3.98 -14.60
N PHE A 96 -8.47 -3.96 -15.50
CA PHE A 96 -9.28 -2.79 -15.77
C PHE A 96 -9.93 -2.23 -14.49
N ARG A 97 -10.65 -3.07 -13.74
CA ARG A 97 -11.34 -2.60 -12.53
C ARG A 97 -10.39 -2.18 -11.43
N SER A 98 -9.29 -2.91 -11.26
CA SER A 98 -8.28 -2.57 -10.25
C SER A 98 -7.62 -1.22 -10.57
N MET A 99 -7.23 -0.99 -11.83
CA MET A 99 -6.66 0.27 -12.27
C MET A 99 -7.67 1.41 -12.21
N LEU A 100 -8.92 1.20 -12.67
CA LEU A 100 -10.01 2.17 -12.55
C LEU A 100 -10.18 2.62 -11.10
N PHE A 101 -10.31 1.68 -10.17
CA PHE A 101 -10.42 1.97 -8.75
C PHE A 101 -9.23 2.77 -8.24
N LYS A 102 -8.00 2.39 -8.63
CA LYS A 102 -6.76 2.98 -8.14
C LYS A 102 -6.41 4.34 -8.73
N LEU A 103 -6.95 4.69 -9.90
CA LEU A 103 -6.85 6.05 -10.46
C LEU A 103 -7.57 7.07 -9.59
N PHE A 104 -8.73 6.71 -9.03
CA PHE A 104 -9.50 7.55 -8.10
C PHE A 104 -9.10 7.33 -6.63
N ASN A 105 -8.68 6.09 -6.32
CA ASN A 105 -8.26 5.62 -5.00
C ASN A 105 -9.27 5.97 -3.90
N LYS A 106 -10.58 5.90 -4.21
CA LYS A 106 -11.68 6.32 -3.34
C LYS A 106 -12.87 5.38 -3.48
N ILE A 107 -13.25 4.75 -2.38
CA ILE A 107 -14.37 3.80 -2.28
C ILE A 107 -15.68 4.38 -2.83
N SER A 108 -16.06 5.58 -2.37
CA SER A 108 -17.34 6.18 -2.80
C SER A 108 -17.42 6.47 -4.30
N THR A 109 -16.28 6.64 -4.98
CA THR A 109 -16.26 6.88 -6.43
C THR A 109 -16.48 5.58 -7.19
N TRP A 110 -15.97 4.47 -6.67
CA TRP A 110 -16.30 3.14 -7.16
C TRP A 110 -17.77 2.80 -6.97
N GLU A 111 -18.30 2.99 -5.75
CA GLU A 111 -19.72 2.74 -5.45
C GLU A 111 -20.65 3.60 -6.32
N LEU A 112 -20.25 4.85 -6.61
CA LEU A 112 -20.97 5.72 -7.54
C LEU A 112 -21.02 5.13 -8.96
N LEU A 113 -19.87 4.68 -9.49
CA LEU A 113 -19.81 4.08 -10.81
C LEU A 113 -20.66 2.82 -10.88
N GLU A 114 -20.47 1.89 -9.95
CA GLU A 114 -21.24 0.64 -9.89
C GLU A 114 -22.76 0.90 -9.83
N SER A 115 -23.21 1.77 -8.91
CA SER A 115 -24.63 2.08 -8.78
C SER A 115 -25.22 2.82 -9.99
N SER A 116 -24.43 3.63 -10.69
CA SER A 116 -24.88 4.36 -11.87
C SER A 116 -24.91 3.49 -13.12
N LEU A 117 -24.02 2.51 -13.23
CA LEU A 117 -23.97 1.55 -14.32
C LEU A 117 -24.98 0.42 -14.13
N GLY A 118 -25.34 0.12 -12.87
CA GLY A 118 -26.24 -0.98 -12.51
C GLY A 118 -25.54 -2.35 -12.44
N GLU A 119 -24.23 -2.37 -12.68
CA GLU A 119 -23.38 -3.57 -12.67
C GLU A 119 -21.95 -3.21 -12.24
N VAL A 120 -21.14 -4.23 -11.97
CA VAL A 120 -19.72 -4.05 -11.64
C VAL A 120 -19.00 -3.48 -12.86
N PRO A 121 -18.23 -2.38 -12.73
CA PRO A 121 -17.44 -1.84 -13.83
C PRO A 121 -16.57 -2.92 -14.50
N SER A 122 -16.77 -3.09 -15.81
CA SER A 122 -16.07 -4.07 -16.65
C SER A 122 -15.42 -3.38 -17.85
N TRP A 123 -14.38 -4.01 -18.40
CA TRP A 123 -13.76 -3.58 -19.63
C TRP A 123 -14.67 -3.81 -20.83
N SER A 124 -15.30 -4.97 -20.90
CA SER A 124 -16.28 -5.32 -21.94
C SER A 124 -17.48 -4.38 -22.01
N GLY A 125 -17.90 -3.83 -20.86
CA GLY A 125 -18.97 -2.82 -20.76
C GLY A 125 -18.47 -1.38 -20.69
N TYR A 126 -17.18 -1.13 -20.93
CA TYR A 126 -16.62 0.21 -20.82
C TYR A 126 -17.05 1.10 -21.99
N ASP A 127 -17.59 2.27 -21.66
CA ASP A 127 -17.82 3.36 -22.60
C ASP A 127 -17.34 4.67 -21.97
N PHE A 128 -16.39 5.33 -22.62
CA PHE A 128 -15.80 6.57 -22.12
C PHE A 128 -16.86 7.64 -21.81
N GLN A 129 -17.85 7.83 -22.68
CA GLN A 129 -18.85 8.89 -22.55
C GLN A 129 -19.82 8.61 -21.40
N VAL A 130 -20.15 7.35 -21.15
CA VAL A 130 -20.99 6.93 -20.02
C VAL A 130 -20.26 7.18 -18.71
N TYR A 131 -19.02 6.70 -18.58
CA TYR A 131 -18.23 6.85 -17.36
C TYR A 131 -17.91 8.32 -17.06
N ASP A 132 -17.50 9.09 -18.08
CA ASP A 132 -17.23 10.51 -17.90
C ASP A 132 -18.48 11.27 -17.46
N ARG A 133 -19.65 10.97 -18.04
CA ARG A 133 -20.91 11.64 -17.64
C ARG A 133 -21.23 11.44 -16.16
N VAL A 134 -21.05 10.23 -15.63
CA VAL A 134 -21.28 9.92 -14.20
C VAL A 134 -20.32 10.73 -13.32
N LEU A 135 -19.03 10.71 -13.65
CA LEU A 135 -17.99 11.39 -12.87
C LEU A 135 -18.09 12.92 -12.97
N SER A 136 -18.33 13.45 -14.17
CA SER A 136 -18.54 14.87 -14.44
C SER A 136 -19.77 15.39 -13.68
N LYS A 137 -20.86 14.62 -13.62
CA LYS A 137 -22.04 14.98 -12.83
C LYS A 137 -21.71 15.11 -11.34
N GLU A 138 -21.08 14.10 -10.74
CA GLU A 138 -20.67 14.15 -9.33
C GLU A 138 -19.68 15.28 -9.05
N PHE A 139 -18.75 15.53 -9.96
CA PHE A 139 -17.82 16.64 -9.83
C PHE A 139 -18.53 17.99 -9.87
N SER A 140 -19.49 18.17 -10.78
CA SER A 140 -20.23 19.44 -10.95
C SER A 140 -21.10 19.81 -9.75
N THR A 141 -21.52 18.82 -8.96
CA THR A 141 -22.28 19.02 -7.71
C THR A 141 -21.38 19.24 -6.48
N GLY A 142 -20.06 19.33 -6.68
CA GLY A 142 -19.08 19.54 -5.60
C GLY A 142 -18.54 18.26 -4.97
N GLY A 143 -18.88 17.10 -5.54
CA GLY A 143 -18.36 15.80 -5.14
C GLY A 143 -16.86 15.68 -5.35
N ARG A 144 -16.18 15.01 -4.42
CA ARG A 144 -14.73 14.73 -4.54
C ARG A 144 -14.53 13.35 -5.12
N LEU A 145 -13.96 13.24 -6.32
CA LEU A 145 -13.70 11.95 -6.97
C LEU A 145 -12.44 11.24 -6.46
N TYR A 146 -11.49 11.99 -5.89
CA TYR A 146 -10.19 11.45 -5.48
C TYR A 146 -10.05 11.43 -3.96
N SER A 147 -9.30 10.45 -3.44
CA SER A 147 -8.81 10.54 -2.07
C SER A 147 -7.59 11.46 -1.96
N ALA A 148 -7.19 11.78 -0.72
CA ALA A 148 -6.00 12.59 -0.46
C ALA A 148 -4.67 11.80 -0.54
N ALA A 149 -4.74 10.50 -0.80
CA ALA A 149 -3.59 9.61 -0.91
C ALA A 149 -3.39 9.17 -2.37
N TYR A 150 -2.15 8.87 -2.75
CA TYR A 150 -1.77 8.50 -4.12
C TYR A 150 -2.27 9.51 -5.15
N ILE A 151 -1.80 10.76 -5.04
CA ILE A 151 -2.18 11.82 -5.96
C ILE A 151 -1.62 11.49 -7.35
N THR A 152 -2.48 11.01 -8.24
CA THR A 152 -2.16 10.83 -9.66
C THR A 152 -2.29 12.17 -10.38
N PRO A 153 -1.21 12.69 -10.99
CA PRO A 153 -1.29 13.85 -11.87
C PRO A 153 -2.19 13.53 -13.08
N PRO A 154 -3.00 14.47 -13.58
CA PRO A 154 -3.71 14.25 -14.84
C PRO A 154 -2.69 14.07 -15.98
N PRO A 155 -2.79 13.01 -16.79
CA PRO A 155 -2.03 12.90 -18.03
C PRO A 155 -2.58 13.89 -19.05
N ALA A 156 -1.74 14.38 -19.96
CA ALA A 156 -2.14 15.32 -20.99
C ALA A 156 -2.69 14.58 -22.22
N LEU A 157 -3.93 14.08 -22.14
CA LEU A 157 -4.57 13.26 -23.17
C LEU A 157 -5.73 13.97 -23.89
N GLY A 158 -5.74 15.30 -23.82
CA GLY A 158 -6.64 16.14 -24.62
C GLY A 158 -8.02 16.42 -24.00
N GLU A 159 -8.35 15.85 -22.84
CA GLU A 159 -9.62 16.13 -22.17
C GLU A 159 -9.52 17.39 -21.28
N GLU A 160 -10.63 18.11 -21.09
CA GLU A 160 -10.67 19.31 -20.24
C GLU A 160 -10.53 18.95 -18.75
N ARG A 161 -11.14 17.83 -18.34
CA ARG A 161 -11.24 17.44 -16.93
C ARG A 161 -10.22 16.39 -16.56
N LYS A 162 -9.74 16.46 -15.31
CA LYS A 162 -8.77 15.51 -14.75
C LYS A 162 -9.28 14.06 -14.80
N HIS A 163 -10.54 13.83 -14.44
CA HIS A 163 -11.10 12.48 -14.42
C HIS A 163 -11.29 11.91 -15.82
N ALA A 164 -11.69 12.73 -16.79
CA ALA A 164 -11.73 12.35 -18.20
C ALA A 164 -10.35 11.92 -18.72
N ASN A 165 -9.29 12.68 -18.41
CA ASN A 165 -7.92 12.28 -18.79
C ASN A 165 -7.47 10.97 -18.12
N HIS A 166 -7.89 10.69 -16.89
CA HIS A 166 -7.60 9.38 -16.26
C HIS A 166 -8.39 8.23 -16.91
N LEU A 167 -9.62 8.47 -17.35
CA LEU A 167 -10.37 7.49 -18.14
C LEU A 167 -9.65 7.20 -19.47
N ARG A 168 -9.16 8.23 -20.18
CA ARG A 168 -8.34 8.05 -21.38
C ARG A 168 -7.04 7.29 -21.13
N LEU A 169 -6.41 7.51 -19.99
CA LEU A 169 -5.21 6.75 -19.62
C LEU A 169 -5.54 5.27 -19.43
N LEU A 170 -6.64 4.94 -18.77
CA LEU A 170 -7.07 3.56 -18.61
C LEU A 170 -7.39 2.92 -19.96
N GLU A 171 -8.15 3.60 -20.82
CA GLU A 171 -8.44 3.17 -22.19
C GLU A 171 -7.14 2.92 -22.98
N MET A 172 -6.19 3.85 -22.94
CA MET A 172 -4.87 3.68 -23.55
C MET A 172 -4.14 2.43 -23.02
N MET A 173 -4.13 2.20 -21.71
CA MET A 173 -3.50 1.02 -21.11
C MET A 173 -4.14 -0.27 -21.63
N MET A 174 -5.47 -0.33 -21.71
CA MET A 174 -6.18 -1.50 -22.21
C MET A 174 -5.90 -1.73 -23.70
N GLU A 175 -6.00 -0.70 -24.53
CA GLU A 175 -5.85 -0.79 -25.99
C GLU A 175 -4.42 -1.08 -26.44
N THR A 176 -3.43 -0.59 -25.70
CA THR A 176 -2.00 -0.83 -26.01
C THR A 176 -1.46 -2.14 -25.44
N GLY A 177 -2.29 -2.91 -24.71
CA GLY A 177 -1.93 -4.25 -24.27
C GLY A 177 -1.26 -4.32 -22.90
N ALA A 178 -1.35 -3.29 -22.06
CA ALA A 178 -0.79 -3.30 -20.69
C ALA A 178 -1.19 -4.54 -19.87
N PRO A 179 -2.47 -5.00 -19.89
CA PRO A 179 -2.84 -6.20 -19.16
C PRO A 179 -2.01 -7.41 -19.61
N LYS A 180 -1.87 -7.61 -20.92
CA LYS A 180 -1.10 -8.73 -21.48
C LYS A 180 0.37 -8.64 -21.06
N GLU A 181 1.01 -7.49 -21.24
CA GLU A 181 2.42 -7.30 -20.90
C GLU A 181 2.68 -7.51 -19.39
N VAL A 182 1.78 -7.05 -18.52
CA VAL A 182 1.90 -7.31 -17.07
C VAL A 182 1.73 -8.78 -16.72
N ALA A 183 0.83 -9.51 -17.39
CA ALA A 183 0.65 -10.95 -17.16
C ALA A 183 1.82 -11.79 -17.68
N GLU A 184 2.46 -11.36 -18.77
CA GLU A 184 3.61 -12.06 -19.38
C GLU A 184 4.95 -11.70 -18.72
N ALA A 185 4.97 -10.70 -17.84
CA ALA A 185 6.16 -10.31 -17.10
C ALA A 185 6.73 -11.49 -16.30
N SER A 186 8.04 -11.71 -16.38
CA SER A 186 8.72 -12.79 -15.65
C SER A 186 9.04 -12.39 -14.20
N THR A 187 9.02 -11.09 -13.90
CA THR A 187 9.29 -10.56 -12.56
C THR A 187 8.36 -9.42 -12.18
N LEU A 188 8.20 -9.18 -10.87
CA LEU A 188 7.46 -8.02 -10.36
C LEU A 188 8.05 -6.68 -10.85
N ARG A 189 9.37 -6.64 -11.08
CA ARG A 189 10.06 -5.47 -11.63
C ARG A 189 9.66 -5.21 -13.08
N GLU A 190 9.59 -6.24 -13.91
CA GLU A 190 9.15 -6.10 -15.31
C GLU A 190 7.68 -5.63 -15.38
N ALA A 191 6.79 -6.21 -14.57
CA ALA A 191 5.41 -5.76 -14.46
C ALA A 191 5.31 -4.29 -14.00
N TYR A 192 6.17 -3.88 -13.06
CA TYR A 192 6.31 -2.49 -12.64
C TYR A 192 6.77 -1.56 -13.78
N GLU A 193 7.73 -1.99 -14.58
CA GLU A 193 8.29 -1.22 -15.69
C GLU A 193 7.26 -0.99 -16.80
N VAL A 194 6.38 -1.96 -17.07
CA VAL A 194 5.21 -1.77 -17.96
C VAL A 194 4.36 -0.60 -17.48
N LEU A 195 3.94 -0.61 -16.21
CA LEU A 195 3.10 0.47 -15.64
C LEU A 195 3.82 1.82 -15.61
N LEU A 196 5.12 1.82 -15.32
CA LEU A 196 5.96 3.03 -15.32
C LEU A 196 6.06 3.68 -16.69
N GLY A 197 5.91 2.90 -17.77
CA GLY A 197 5.93 3.39 -19.15
C GLY A 197 4.74 4.29 -19.51
N TYR A 198 3.67 4.27 -18.72
CA TYR A 198 2.45 5.02 -19.03
C TYR A 198 2.49 6.46 -18.51
N PRO A 199 1.86 7.42 -19.25
CA PRO A 199 1.83 8.82 -18.86
C PRO A 199 1.29 9.05 -17.45
N ALA A 200 1.91 10.00 -16.73
CA ALA A 200 1.55 10.38 -15.36
C ALA A 200 1.68 9.29 -14.27
N ILE A 201 2.11 8.07 -14.61
CA ILE A 201 2.42 7.02 -13.63
C ILE A 201 3.91 7.10 -13.27
N GLY A 202 4.23 7.91 -12.25
CA GLY A 202 5.61 7.99 -11.73
C GLY A 202 6.02 6.74 -10.92
N PRO A 203 7.32 6.61 -10.56
CA PRO A 203 7.87 5.43 -9.88
C PRO A 203 7.09 4.98 -8.65
N PHE A 204 6.65 5.93 -7.82
CA PHE A 204 5.86 5.58 -6.65
C PHE A 204 4.50 4.98 -7.02
N LEU A 205 3.78 5.58 -7.98
CA LEU A 205 2.46 5.11 -8.39
C LEU A 205 2.53 3.76 -9.09
N ALA A 206 3.48 3.58 -10.02
CA ALA A 206 3.70 2.30 -10.68
C ALA A 206 3.93 1.18 -9.66
N TYR A 207 4.74 1.42 -8.62
CA TYR A 207 4.96 0.43 -7.56
C TYR A 207 3.72 0.19 -6.71
N GLN A 208 2.95 1.23 -6.40
CA GLN A 208 1.70 1.02 -5.67
C GLN A 208 0.70 0.20 -6.49
N TYR A 209 0.57 0.47 -7.79
CA TYR A 209 -0.35 -0.21 -8.70
C TYR A 209 0.06 -1.66 -8.97
N VAL A 210 1.35 -1.94 -9.20
CA VAL A 210 1.78 -3.32 -9.42
C VAL A 210 1.53 -4.20 -8.19
N ILE A 211 1.69 -3.67 -6.97
CA ILE A 211 1.36 -4.41 -5.74
C ILE A 211 -0.15 -4.61 -5.61
N ASP A 212 -0.95 -3.60 -5.93
CA ASP A 212 -2.42 -3.70 -5.90
C ASP A 212 -2.92 -4.77 -6.89
N LEU A 213 -2.33 -4.82 -8.09
CA LEU A 213 -2.58 -5.87 -9.08
C LEU A 213 -2.07 -7.24 -8.61
N ASN A 214 -0.92 -7.29 -7.95
CA ASN A 214 -0.36 -8.51 -7.37
C ASN A 214 -1.19 -9.05 -6.19
N TYR A 215 -2.28 -8.41 -5.78
CA TYR A 215 -3.26 -9.04 -4.89
C TYR A 215 -4.23 -9.97 -5.61
N ALA A 216 -4.43 -9.82 -6.92
CA ALA A 216 -5.30 -10.67 -7.72
C ALA A 216 -4.77 -12.11 -7.80
N GLU A 217 -5.66 -13.05 -8.14
CA GLU A 217 -5.32 -14.46 -8.30
C GLU A 217 -4.36 -14.70 -9.46
N SER A 218 -4.52 -13.94 -10.55
CA SER A 218 -3.79 -14.13 -11.81
C SER A 218 -2.33 -13.68 -11.76
N MET A 219 -1.93 -12.92 -10.74
CA MET A 219 -0.53 -12.54 -10.50
C MET A 219 -0.06 -13.24 -9.23
N GLY A 220 1.17 -13.72 -9.19
CA GLY A 220 1.67 -14.55 -8.07
C GLY A 220 3.08 -14.19 -7.60
N PHE A 221 3.54 -12.96 -7.88
CA PHE A 221 4.91 -12.58 -7.55
C PHE A 221 5.13 -12.50 -6.05
N ASP A 222 6.35 -12.85 -5.61
CA ASP A 222 6.76 -12.69 -4.23
C ASP A 222 6.94 -11.19 -3.91
N GLU A 223 6.28 -10.72 -2.86
CA GLU A 223 6.40 -9.35 -2.37
C GLU A 223 7.78 -9.05 -1.77
N MET A 224 8.63 -10.07 -1.62
CA MET A 224 10.05 -9.95 -1.28
C MET A 224 10.97 -9.70 -2.49
N ASP A 225 10.49 -9.77 -3.73
CA ASP A 225 11.36 -9.66 -4.90
C ASP A 225 11.78 -8.22 -5.20
N PHE A 226 10.85 -7.26 -5.08
CA PHE A 226 11.05 -5.91 -5.58
C PHE A 226 10.35 -4.84 -4.74
N VAL A 227 11.03 -3.70 -4.55
CA VAL A 227 10.50 -2.55 -3.81
C VAL A 227 10.96 -1.23 -4.40
N VAL A 228 10.08 -0.22 -4.40
CA VAL A 228 10.41 1.15 -4.78
C VAL A 228 10.15 2.07 -3.59
N PRO A 229 11.19 2.69 -2.99
CA PRO A 229 11.03 3.55 -1.82
C PRO A 229 10.28 4.84 -2.18
N GLY A 230 9.06 4.99 -1.67
CA GLY A 230 8.28 6.21 -1.81
C GLY A 230 8.86 7.40 -1.00
N PRO A 231 8.43 8.65 -1.27
CA PRO A 231 9.00 9.84 -0.63
C PRO A 231 8.94 9.80 0.92
N GLY A 232 7.82 9.35 1.48
CA GLY A 232 7.68 9.21 2.94
C GLY A 232 8.59 8.12 3.52
N ALA A 233 8.80 7.02 2.79
CA ALA A 233 9.73 5.98 3.22
C ALA A 233 11.17 6.49 3.24
N ARG A 234 11.58 7.27 2.22
CA ARG A 234 12.91 7.90 2.17
C ARG A 234 13.13 8.87 3.33
N ASP A 235 12.11 9.65 3.69
CA ASP A 235 12.14 10.48 4.91
C ASP A 235 12.32 9.64 6.18
N GLY A 236 11.58 8.54 6.32
CA GLY A 236 11.68 7.64 7.47
C GLY A 236 13.06 6.99 7.58
N ILE A 237 13.59 6.48 6.47
CA ILE A 237 14.94 5.92 6.38
C ILE A 237 15.99 6.96 6.76
N ARG A 238 15.85 8.22 6.28
CA ARG A 238 16.73 9.33 6.66
C ARG A 238 16.72 9.56 8.16
N LYS A 239 15.55 9.51 8.81
CA LYS A 239 15.46 9.65 10.26
C LYS A 239 16.10 8.48 10.99
N CYS A 240 15.89 7.25 10.53
CA CYS A 240 16.42 6.05 11.20
C CYS A 240 17.94 5.91 11.07
N PHE A 241 18.53 6.27 9.92
CA PHE A 241 19.92 5.92 9.59
C PHE A 241 20.78 7.10 9.14
N GLY A 242 20.22 8.31 9.14
CA GLY A 242 20.90 9.52 8.74
C GLY A 242 21.22 9.59 7.25
N PRO A 243 22.08 10.57 6.85
CA PRO A 243 22.45 10.79 5.46
C PRO A 243 23.14 9.62 4.77
N ALA A 244 23.78 8.74 5.54
CA ALA A 244 24.49 7.59 5.00
C ALA A 244 23.56 6.60 4.28
N ALA A 245 22.26 6.55 4.59
CA ALA A 245 21.34 5.64 3.89
C ALA A 245 20.91 6.11 2.48
N HIS A 246 21.34 7.30 2.04
CA HIS A 246 20.91 7.84 0.75
C HIS A 246 21.40 7.01 -0.44
N GLY A 247 20.49 6.65 -1.35
CA GLY A 247 20.79 5.86 -2.54
C GLY A 247 20.94 4.36 -2.28
N ILE A 248 20.67 3.89 -1.06
CA ILE A 248 20.58 2.45 -0.71
C ILE A 248 19.26 2.14 0.01
N GLU A 249 18.21 2.93 -0.25
CA GLU A 249 16.94 2.83 0.46
C GLU A 249 16.24 1.49 0.22
N GLU A 250 16.40 0.88 -0.96
CA GLU A 250 15.88 -0.46 -1.28
C GLU A 250 16.53 -1.54 -0.40
N GLU A 251 17.85 -1.50 -0.27
CA GLU A 251 18.63 -2.42 0.56
C GLU A 251 18.36 -2.22 2.05
N VAL A 252 18.11 -0.98 2.48
CA VAL A 252 17.65 -0.71 3.85
C VAL A 252 16.30 -1.35 4.10
N ILE A 253 15.32 -1.20 3.19
CA ILE A 253 14.00 -1.84 3.35
C ILE A 253 14.14 -3.36 3.41
N ARG A 254 14.95 -3.94 2.52
CA ARG A 254 15.24 -5.37 2.52
C ARG A 254 15.90 -5.82 3.83
N TYR A 255 16.89 -5.07 4.33
CA TYR A 255 17.48 -5.33 5.63
C TYR A 255 16.44 -5.36 6.75
N MET A 256 15.49 -4.42 6.79
CA MET A 256 14.43 -4.42 7.79
C MET A 256 13.59 -5.71 7.69
N ALA A 257 13.16 -6.08 6.49
CA ALA A 257 12.34 -7.28 6.29
C ALA A 257 13.10 -8.57 6.66
N ASP A 258 14.37 -8.68 6.27
CA ASP A 258 15.20 -9.86 6.51
C ASP A 258 15.60 -10.01 8.00
N SER A 259 15.74 -8.90 8.72
CA SER A 259 16.19 -8.89 10.13
C SER A 259 15.07 -8.66 11.16
N GLN A 260 13.80 -8.67 10.74
CA GLN A 260 12.68 -8.29 11.62
C GLN A 260 12.59 -9.13 12.91
N GLU A 261 12.81 -10.44 12.84
CA GLU A 261 12.80 -11.32 14.03
C GLU A 261 13.85 -10.90 15.05
N HIS A 262 15.06 -10.65 14.56
CA HIS A 262 16.18 -10.25 15.41
C HIS A 262 15.87 -8.93 16.13
N HIS A 263 15.27 -7.94 15.44
CA HIS A 263 14.98 -6.66 16.07
C HIS A 263 13.79 -6.70 17.03
N PHE A 264 12.77 -7.52 16.74
CA PHE A 264 11.71 -7.76 17.72
C PHE A 264 12.28 -8.43 18.98
N GLU A 265 13.13 -9.46 18.83
CA GLU A 265 13.78 -10.14 19.95
C GLU A 265 14.71 -9.21 20.73
N ARG A 266 15.61 -8.48 20.05
CA ARG A 266 16.55 -7.52 20.66
C ARG A 266 15.85 -6.47 21.50
N LEU A 267 14.64 -6.07 21.11
CA LEU A 267 13.86 -5.03 21.78
C LEU A 267 12.79 -5.57 22.73
N GLU A 268 12.73 -6.90 22.92
CA GLU A 268 11.73 -7.61 23.73
C GLU A 268 10.28 -7.29 23.30
N LEU A 269 10.05 -7.18 22.00
CA LEU A 269 8.76 -6.86 21.38
C LEU A 269 8.07 -8.10 20.83
N GLN A 270 6.75 -8.07 20.75
CA GLN A 270 5.99 -9.10 20.06
C GLN A 270 6.21 -9.02 18.54
N PRO A 271 6.54 -10.14 17.86
CA PRO A 271 6.68 -10.14 16.41
C PRO A 271 5.37 -9.76 15.72
N VAL A 272 5.44 -8.78 14.81
CA VAL A 272 4.28 -8.37 14.01
C VAL A 272 3.95 -9.46 12.98
N ARG A 273 2.71 -9.95 12.98
CA ARG A 273 2.21 -10.99 12.07
C ARG A 273 0.81 -10.65 11.57
N LEU A 274 0.52 -10.94 10.30
CA LEU A 274 -0.83 -10.89 9.75
C LEU A 274 -1.44 -12.30 9.75
N GLY A 275 -2.64 -12.43 10.31
CA GLY A 275 -3.31 -13.74 10.44
C GLY A 275 -2.50 -14.74 11.28
N GLY A 276 -1.67 -14.25 12.21
CA GLY A 276 -0.82 -15.06 13.09
C GLY A 276 0.44 -15.67 12.44
N SER A 277 0.59 -15.62 11.11
CA SER A 277 1.69 -16.33 10.43
C SER A 277 2.45 -15.48 9.42
N ARG A 278 1.79 -14.60 8.66
CA ARG A 278 2.44 -13.82 7.60
C ARG A 278 3.35 -12.74 8.20
N ARG A 279 4.63 -12.80 7.86
CA ARG A 279 5.66 -11.80 8.22
C ARG A 279 5.52 -10.53 7.39
N LEU A 280 6.11 -9.42 7.87
CA LEU A 280 6.21 -8.18 7.08
C LEU A 280 6.97 -8.45 5.77
N GLN A 281 6.43 -7.96 4.66
CA GLN A 281 7.07 -7.99 3.34
C GLN A 281 7.75 -6.64 3.03
N LEU A 282 8.45 -6.53 1.90
CA LEU A 282 9.15 -5.28 1.55
C LEU A 282 8.20 -4.08 1.45
N ILE A 283 7.01 -4.26 0.85
CA ILE A 283 6.00 -3.21 0.77
C ILE A 283 5.54 -2.74 2.16
N ASP A 284 5.40 -3.67 3.10
CA ASP A 284 4.99 -3.36 4.48
C ASP A 284 6.09 -2.58 5.20
N CYS A 285 7.34 -3.02 5.06
CA CYS A 285 8.49 -2.30 5.64
C CYS A 285 8.66 -0.89 5.02
N GLN A 286 8.50 -0.76 3.70
CA GLN A 286 8.48 0.53 3.02
C GLN A 286 7.38 1.43 3.60
N ASN A 287 6.18 0.90 3.81
CA ASN A 287 5.06 1.67 4.34
C ASN A 287 5.27 2.07 5.80
N LEU A 288 5.80 1.17 6.62
CA LEU A 288 6.18 1.46 8.00
C LEU A 288 7.17 2.63 8.07
N PHE A 289 8.16 2.73 7.18
CA PHE A 289 9.03 3.92 7.15
C PHE A 289 8.26 5.23 6.91
N CYS A 290 7.25 5.21 6.04
CA CYS A 290 6.39 6.38 5.81
C CYS A 290 5.60 6.78 7.08
N GLU A 291 5.09 5.80 7.81
CA GLU A 291 4.35 6.04 9.05
C GLU A 291 5.26 6.46 10.20
N VAL A 292 6.46 5.86 10.30
CA VAL A 292 7.46 6.21 11.31
C VAL A 292 8.02 7.60 11.08
N ASP A 293 8.20 8.05 9.83
CA ASP A 293 8.49 9.46 9.56
C ASP A 293 7.43 10.38 10.20
N LYS A 294 6.14 10.09 10.03
CA LYS A 294 5.06 10.89 10.62
C LYS A 294 5.10 10.82 12.15
N TYR A 295 5.20 9.62 12.71
CA TYR A 295 5.20 9.39 14.16
C TYR A 295 6.39 10.11 14.83
N ALA A 296 7.58 9.98 14.26
CA ALA A 296 8.81 10.62 14.73
C ALA A 296 8.74 12.15 14.74
N ARG A 297 7.86 12.80 13.95
CA ARG A 297 7.69 14.27 14.04
C ARG A 297 7.19 14.73 15.41
N VAL A 298 6.52 13.83 16.15
CA VAL A 298 5.97 14.13 17.47
C VAL A 298 6.91 13.62 18.56
N VAL A 299 7.36 12.37 18.45
CA VAL A 299 8.16 11.73 19.52
C VAL A 299 9.66 12.05 19.45
N HIS A 300 10.17 12.41 18.27
CA HIS A 300 11.59 12.72 17.99
C HIS A 300 11.70 14.01 17.16
N PRO A 301 11.20 15.16 17.66
CA PRO A 301 11.07 16.39 16.87
C PRO A 301 12.41 16.95 16.38
N ASP A 302 13.51 16.62 17.06
CA ASP A 302 14.86 17.06 16.73
C ASP A 302 15.52 16.24 15.61
N VAL A 303 14.93 15.09 15.23
CA VAL A 303 15.44 14.23 14.15
C VAL A 303 14.80 14.62 12.81
N ALA A 304 15.56 15.31 11.98
CA ALA A 304 15.10 15.80 10.68
C ALA A 304 15.03 14.71 9.60
N GLY A 305 13.94 14.74 8.82
CA GLY A 305 13.83 14.01 7.55
C GLY A 305 14.44 14.81 6.39
N ILE A 306 14.26 14.31 5.17
CA ILE A 306 14.68 14.96 3.91
C ILE A 306 13.80 16.20 3.66
N SER A 307 12.49 16.09 3.84
CA SER A 307 11.53 17.11 3.41
C SER A 307 11.30 18.24 4.43
N GLY A 308 11.92 18.18 5.62
CA GLY A 308 11.68 19.15 6.71
C GLY A 308 10.25 19.17 7.29
N ARG A 309 9.42 18.15 7.02
CA ARG A 309 8.04 18.09 7.55
C ARG A 309 8.06 17.85 9.06
N SER A 310 7.43 18.75 9.82
CA SER A 310 7.44 18.74 11.29
C SER A 310 6.09 18.48 11.96
N ARG A 311 4.99 18.39 11.19
CA ARG A 311 3.63 18.18 11.74
C ARG A 311 2.90 17.04 11.06
N ILE A 312 1.97 16.41 11.79
CA ILE A 312 0.99 15.48 11.23
C ILE A 312 -0.31 16.27 10.98
N LYS A 313 -0.78 16.26 9.72
CA LYS A 313 -1.94 17.07 9.31
C LYS A 313 -3.29 16.37 9.51
N GLN A 314 -3.30 15.04 9.54
CA GLN A 314 -4.53 14.25 9.56
C GLN A 314 -4.78 13.69 10.96
N SER A 315 -5.80 14.25 11.63
CA SER A 315 -6.35 13.68 12.86
C SER A 315 -7.06 12.37 12.58
N TYR A 316 -7.00 11.44 13.53
CA TYR A 316 -7.79 10.22 13.50
C TYR A 316 -9.26 10.55 13.71
N ARG A 317 -10.13 9.84 13.00
CA ARG A 317 -11.57 9.82 13.23
C ARG A 317 -11.99 8.37 13.25
N VAL A 318 -12.68 7.99 14.32
CA VAL A 318 -13.22 6.64 14.46
C VAL A 318 -14.23 6.40 13.34
N ASP A 319 -14.06 5.29 12.65
CA ASP A 319 -15.11 4.74 11.80
C ASP A 319 -15.89 3.71 12.63
N PRO A 320 -17.21 3.90 12.83
CA PRO A 320 -18.01 2.97 13.62
C PRO A 320 -18.26 1.63 12.91
N ALA A 321 -18.01 1.54 11.60
CA ALA A 321 -18.19 0.29 10.87
C ALA A 321 -17.21 -0.79 11.37
N PRO A 322 -17.68 -2.04 11.58
CA PRO A 322 -16.80 -3.15 11.93
C PRO A 322 -15.71 -3.34 10.87
N LEU A 323 -14.48 -3.64 11.31
CA LEU A 323 -13.42 -4.05 10.40
C LEU A 323 -13.75 -5.44 9.85
N LYS A 324 -14.12 -5.50 8.58
CA LYS A 324 -14.21 -6.77 7.85
C LYS A 324 -12.87 -7.04 7.18
N THR A 325 -12.22 -8.15 7.52
CA THR A 325 -10.92 -8.55 6.96
C THR A 325 -11.10 -9.66 5.93
N TRP A 326 -10.58 -9.45 4.73
CA TRP A 326 -10.48 -10.42 3.65
C TRP A 326 -9.24 -10.10 2.81
N PHE A 327 -8.31 -11.04 2.76
CA PHE A 327 -7.02 -10.93 2.09
C PHE A 327 -7.02 -11.73 0.79
N PRO A 328 -6.00 -11.59 -0.08
CA PRO A 328 -5.86 -12.44 -1.26
C PRO A 328 -5.97 -13.94 -0.86
N PRO A 329 -6.93 -14.70 -1.41
CA PRO A 329 -7.11 -16.14 -1.14
C PRO A 329 -5.82 -16.96 -1.24
N LYS A 330 -4.96 -16.68 -2.22
CA LYS A 330 -3.64 -17.31 -2.38
C LYS A 330 -2.69 -17.16 -1.17
N TRP A 331 -2.99 -16.28 -0.21
CA TRP A 331 -2.23 -16.16 1.03
C TRP A 331 -2.72 -17.12 2.13
N GLY A 332 -3.88 -17.76 1.98
CA GLY A 332 -4.41 -18.73 2.94
C GLY A 332 -4.81 -18.14 4.30
N LEU A 333 -5.12 -16.84 4.38
CA LEU A 333 -5.36 -16.13 5.65
C LEU A 333 -6.83 -15.96 6.04
N ASN A 334 -7.79 -16.31 5.16
CA ASN A 334 -9.20 -15.97 5.36
C ASN A 334 -10.00 -17.02 6.17
N GLY A 335 -9.36 -18.06 6.71
CA GLY A 335 -10.05 -19.17 7.38
C GLY A 335 -11.00 -19.96 6.46
N GLU A 336 -11.81 -20.87 7.02
CA GLU A 336 -12.78 -21.69 6.26
C GLU A 336 -13.94 -20.88 5.66
N GLU A 337 -14.35 -19.78 6.30
CA GLU A 337 -15.44 -18.92 5.80
C GLU A 337 -15.04 -18.13 4.54
N GLY A 338 -13.77 -17.71 4.42
CA GLY A 338 -13.27 -17.06 3.21
C GLY A 338 -13.19 -17.97 2.00
N ALA A 339 -12.94 -19.27 2.22
CA ALA A 339 -12.89 -20.29 1.17
C ALA A 339 -14.28 -20.63 0.60
N ARG A 340 -15.35 -20.45 1.38
CA ARG A 340 -16.73 -20.63 0.91
C ARG A 340 -17.23 -19.47 0.04
N SER A 341 -16.79 -18.23 0.32
CA SER A 341 -17.11 -17.08 -0.55
C SER A 341 -16.45 -17.23 -1.92
N SER A 342 -15.18 -17.65 -1.99
CA SER A 342 -14.51 -17.89 -3.27
C SER A 342 -15.15 -19.02 -4.08
N ALA A 343 -15.65 -20.07 -3.42
CA ALA A 343 -16.31 -21.18 -4.11
C ALA A 343 -17.76 -20.84 -4.53
N ALA A 344 -18.50 -20.06 -3.74
CA ALA A 344 -19.89 -19.70 -4.06
C ALA A 344 -19.97 -18.64 -5.17
N GLU A 345 -19.03 -17.69 -5.24
CA GLU A 345 -19.01 -16.66 -6.29
C GLU A 345 -18.48 -17.19 -7.63
N LEU A 346 -17.61 -18.22 -7.63
CA LEU A 346 -17.16 -18.90 -8.86
C LEU A 346 -18.21 -19.86 -9.47
N VAL A 347 -19.21 -20.28 -8.69
CA VAL A 347 -20.26 -21.23 -9.15
C VAL A 347 -21.50 -20.52 -9.70
N TYR A 348 -21.62 -19.21 -9.49
CA TYR A 348 -22.76 -18.39 -9.96
C TYR A 348 -22.37 -17.20 -10.86
N ALA A 349 -21.12 -17.14 -11.35
CA ALA A 349 -20.69 -16.19 -12.38
C ALA A 349 -20.79 -16.78 -13.79
#